data_AF-A0A354H033-F1
#
_entry.id   AF-A0A354H033-F1
#
_cell.length_a   1.000
_cell.length_b   1.000
_cell.length_c   1.000
_cell.angle_alpha   90.00
_cell.angle_beta   90.00
_cell.angle_gamma   90.00
#
_symmetry.space_group_name_H-M   'P 1'
#
loop_
_entity.id
_entity.type
_entity.pdbx_description
1 polymer ?
#
loop_
_entity_poly.entity_id
_entity_poly.type
_entity_poly.pdbx_seq_one_letter_code
_entity_poly.pdbx_strand_id
1 'polypeptide(L)'
;MNVIEETIEATLDSNGQLRLTHQPRLPPGPVRVTIRVGAAVGTQRGLADVIREIAAEQRSRGFPGRSVVDLRAEDDARLAEDAARDRELDAARRGASPGGP
;
A
#
# COMPACT_ATOMS: atom_id res chain seq x y z
N MET A 1 2.97 47.78 -14.33
CA MET A 1 1.66 47.22 -13.94
C MET A 1 1.90 46.37 -12.71
N ASN A 2 1.49 46.82 -11.53
CA ASN A 2 1.64 46.06 -10.29
C ASN A 2 0.43 45.15 -10.14
N VAL A 3 0.63 43.84 -10.30
CA VAL A 3 -0.40 42.83 -10.02
C VAL A 3 -0.27 42.44 -8.56
N ILE A 4 -1.34 42.59 -7.79
CA ILE A 4 -1.42 42.07 -6.42
C ILE A 4 -2.04 40.68 -6.53
N GLU A 5 -1.27 39.66 -6.18
CA GLU A 5 -1.71 38.25 -6.18
C GLU A 5 -1.95 37.79 -4.75
N GLU A 6 -3.12 37.18 -4.50
CA GLU A 6 -3.45 36.52 -3.24
C GLU A 6 -3.90 35.09 -3.55
N THR A 7 -3.25 34.11 -2.93
CA THR A 7 -3.63 32.70 -3.05
C THR A 7 -4.44 32.32 -1.81
N ILE A 8 -5.67 31.87 -2.03
CA ILE A 8 -6.61 31.50 -0.97
C ILE A 8 -6.98 30.04 -1.15
N GLU A 9 -6.78 29.24 -0.11
CA GLU A 9 -7.28 27.87 -0.09
C GLU A 9 -8.80 27.89 -0.04
N ALA A 10 -9.44 27.06 -0.88
CA ALA A 10 -10.88 26.99 -1.00
C ALA A 10 -11.33 25.54 -1.10
N THR A 11 -12.51 25.25 -0.55
CA THR A 11 -13.18 23.97 -0.76
C THR A 11 -14.20 24.10 -1.89
N LEU A 12 -14.10 23.24 -2.90
CA LEU A 12 -15.16 23.06 -3.90
C LEU A 12 -16.16 22.06 -3.33
N ASP A 13 -17.36 22.54 -3.00
CA ASP A 13 -18.40 21.67 -2.47
C ASP A 13 -19.09 20.85 -3.59
N SER A 14 -19.98 19.93 -3.19
CA SER A 14 -20.69 19.06 -4.13
C SER A 14 -21.74 19.78 -4.98
N ASN A 15 -22.11 21.02 -4.63
CA ASN A 15 -23.04 21.84 -5.42
C ASN A 15 -22.29 22.72 -6.45
N GLY A 16 -20.95 22.68 -6.44
CA GLY A 16 -20.09 23.42 -7.37
C GLY A 16 -19.72 24.82 -6.88
N GLN A 17 -19.99 25.16 -5.62
CA GLN A 17 -19.57 26.44 -5.03
C GLN A 17 -18.19 26.34 -4.37
N LEU A 18 -17.42 27.42 -4.54
CA LEU A 18 -16.14 27.60 -3.85
C LEU A 18 -16.39 28.28 -2.50
N ARG A 19 -16.05 27.59 -1.42
CA ARG A 19 -16.02 28.16 -0.07
C ARG A 19 -14.59 28.53 0.27
N LEU A 20 -14.31 29.83 0.27
CA LEU A 20 -13.00 30.37 0.63
C LEU A 20 -12.75 30.18 2.13
N THR A 21 -11.52 29.82 2.50
CA THR A 21 -11.11 29.69 3.91
C THR A 21 -11.06 31.05 4.62
N HIS A 22 -10.81 32.13 3.88
CA HIS A 22 -10.89 33.50 4.38
C HIS A 22 -11.33 34.47 3.27
N GLN A 23 -11.72 35.68 3.68
CA GLN A 23 -12.07 36.75 2.75
C GLN A 23 -10.80 37.30 2.06
N PRO A 24 -10.85 37.59 0.74
CA PRO A 24 -9.75 38.26 0.04
C PRO A 24 -9.49 39.64 0.62
N ARG A 25 -8.21 40.00 0.77
CA ARG A 25 -7.76 41.31 1.27
C ARG A 25 -7.24 42.18 0.15
N LEU A 26 -7.99 42.22 -0.95
CA LEU A 26 -7.66 43.00 -2.15
C LEU A 26 -8.50 44.29 -2.21
N PRO A 27 -7.97 45.39 -2.78
CA PRO A 27 -8.74 46.59 -3.00
C PRO A 27 -9.93 46.33 -3.94
N PRO A 28 -11.06 47.06 -3.81
CA PRO A 28 -12.20 46.89 -4.69
C PRO A 28 -11.84 47.11 -6.17
N GLY A 29 -12.25 46.19 -7.03
CA GLY A 29 -11.99 46.26 -8.46
C GLY A 29 -12.21 44.92 -9.17
N PRO A 30 -12.07 44.89 -10.51
CA PRO A 30 -12.13 43.64 -11.27
C PRO A 30 -10.97 42.72 -10.88
N VAL A 31 -11.26 41.43 -10.73
CA VAL A 31 -10.28 40.40 -10.37
C VAL A 31 -10.28 39.26 -11.41
N ARG A 32 -9.14 38.59 -11.56
CA ARG A 32 -9.01 37.36 -12.34
C ARG A 32 -8.81 36.19 -11.39
N VAL A 33 -9.63 35.14 -11.51
CA VAL A 33 -9.57 33.97 -10.62
C VAL A 33 -8.88 32.82 -11.35
N THR A 34 -7.93 32.16 -10.68
CA THR A 34 -7.33 30.90 -11.14
C THR A 34 -7.69 29.81 -10.15
N ILE A 35 -8.42 28.79 -10.61
CA ILE A 35 -8.81 27.65 -9.77
C ILE A 35 -7.82 26.53 -10.04
N ARG A 36 -7.15 26.04 -9.00
CA ARG A 36 -6.30 24.86 -9.05
C ARG A 36 -6.90 23.84 -8.11
N VAL A 37 -7.07 22.60 -8.58
CA VAL A 37 -7.47 21.50 -7.71
C VAL A 37 -6.27 21.22 -6.81
N GLY A 38 -6.41 21.47 -5.50
CA GLY A 38 -5.43 21.04 -4.52
C GLY A 38 -5.23 19.53 -4.67
N ALA A 39 -4.01 19.03 -4.49
CA ALA A 39 -3.75 17.59 -4.53
C ALA A 39 -4.82 16.92 -3.67
N ALA A 40 -5.69 16.13 -4.30
CA ALA A 40 -6.73 15.46 -3.56
C ALA A 40 -6.02 14.73 -2.43
N VAL A 41 -6.43 14.96 -1.19
CA VAL A 41 -6.23 13.95 -0.14
C VAL A 41 -7.17 12.80 -0.51
N GLY A 42 -7.00 12.25 -1.71
CA GLY A 42 -7.47 10.93 -2.03
C GLY A 42 -6.78 10.07 -0.99
N THR A 43 -7.56 9.33 -0.23
CA THR A 43 -7.08 8.14 0.44
C THR A 43 -6.17 7.42 -0.55
N GLN A 44 -4.86 7.62 -0.40
CA GLN A 44 -3.87 6.87 -1.14
C GLN A 44 -4.24 5.43 -0.83
N ARG A 45 -4.79 4.71 -1.82
CA ARG A 45 -5.22 3.33 -1.62
C ARG A 45 -4.02 2.62 -1.01
N GLY A 46 -4.17 2.17 0.23
CA GLY A 46 -3.09 1.50 0.92
C GLY A 46 -2.78 0.20 0.18
N LEU A 47 -1.58 -0.33 0.36
CA LEU A 47 -1.23 -1.65 -0.16
C LEU A 47 -2.29 -2.71 0.23
N ALA A 48 -2.87 -2.58 1.43
CA ALA A 48 -3.94 -3.45 1.90
C ALA A 48 -5.25 -3.32 1.09
N ASP A 49 -5.61 -2.12 0.61
CA ASP A 49 -6.78 -1.92 -0.25
C ASP A 49 -6.56 -2.60 -1.61
N VAL A 50 -5.37 -2.42 -2.18
CA VAL A 50 -4.98 -3.05 -3.45
C VAL A 50 -4.99 -4.57 -3.34
N ILE A 51 -4.45 -5.13 -2.25
CA ILE A 51 -4.47 -6.58 -2.01
C ILE A 51 -5.91 -7.11 -1.93
N ARG A 52 -6.82 -6.39 -1.24
CA ARG A 52 -8.23 -6.80 -1.15
C ARG A 52 -8.94 -6.80 -2.51
N GLU A 53 -8.67 -5.78 -3.33
CA GLU A 53 -9.21 -5.65 -4.69
C GLU A 53 -8.75 -6.82 -5.57
N ILE A 54 -7.44 -7.10 -5.58
CA ILE A 54 -6.87 -8.23 -6.34
C ILE A 54 -7.49 -9.55 -5.88
N ALA A 55 -7.60 -9.78 -4.56
CA ALA A 55 -8.17 -11.01 -4.04
C ALA A 55 -9.65 -11.18 -4.42
N ALA A 56 -10.41 -10.09 -4.50
CA ALA A 56 -11.80 -10.11 -4.96
C ALA A 56 -11.90 -10.40 -6.46
N GLU A 57 -11.03 -9.81 -7.27
CA GLU A 57 -10.95 -10.06 -8.71
C GLU A 57 -10.56 -11.51 -9.03
N GLN A 58 -9.58 -12.07 -8.30
CA GLN A 58 -9.19 -13.47 -8.49
C GLN A 58 -10.35 -14.42 -8.13
N ARG A 59 -11.06 -14.15 -7.04
CA ARG A 59 -12.25 -14.92 -6.65
C ARG A 59 -13.37 -14.88 -7.70
N SER A 60 -13.64 -13.71 -8.28
CA SER A 60 -14.67 -13.59 -9.33
C SER A 60 -14.28 -14.35 -10.60
N ARG A 61 -12.99 -14.52 -10.86
CA ARG A 61 -12.44 -15.34 -11.95
C ARG A 61 -12.37 -16.84 -11.62
N GLY A 62 -12.84 -17.25 -10.43
CA GLY A 62 -12.82 -18.65 -10.00
C GLY A 62 -11.50 -19.10 -9.39
N PHE A 63 -10.59 -18.18 -9.05
CA PHE A 63 -9.32 -18.46 -8.38
C PHE A 63 -9.38 -17.99 -6.92
N PRO A 64 -9.85 -18.84 -5.98
CA PRO A 64 -10.03 -18.44 -4.58
C PRO A 64 -8.73 -18.27 -3.80
N GLY A 65 -7.58 -18.66 -4.37
CA GLY A 65 -6.30 -18.75 -3.66
C GLY A 65 -6.19 -20.01 -2.80
N ARG A 66 -5.05 -20.19 -2.12
CA ARG A 66 -4.84 -21.29 -1.16
C ARG A 66 -5.47 -20.94 0.19
N SER A 67 -6.04 -21.92 0.88
CA SER A 67 -6.58 -21.69 2.22
C SER A 67 -5.44 -21.54 3.24
N VAL A 68 -5.75 -20.92 4.38
CA VAL A 68 -4.79 -20.80 5.50
C VAL A 68 -4.37 -22.17 6.02
N VAL A 69 -5.25 -23.17 5.92
CA VAL A 69 -4.96 -24.55 6.33
C VAL A 69 -3.94 -25.18 5.37
N ASP A 70 -4.13 -25.01 4.06
CA ASP A 70 -3.20 -25.55 3.06
C ASP A 70 -1.81 -24.93 3.21
N LEU A 71 -1.75 -23.62 3.43
CA LEU A 71 -0.49 -22.91 3.64
C LEU A 71 0.26 -23.37 4.89
N ARG A 72 -0.47 -23.67 5.97
CA ARG A 72 0.13 -24.22 7.20
C ARG A 72 0.64 -25.64 7.00
N ALA A 73 -0.13 -26.48 6.32
CA ALA A 73 0.28 -27.85 6.04
C ALA A 73 1.55 -27.90 5.19
N GLU A 74 1.69 -27.01 4.21
CA GLU A 74 2.90 -26.87 3.39
C GLU A 74 4.10 -26.35 4.21
N ASP A 75 3.86 -25.39 5.11
CA ASP A 75 4.90 -24.88 6.00
C ASP A 75 5.42 -25.98 6.95
N ASP A 76 4.51 -26.74 7.56
CA ASP A 76 4.83 -27.86 8.44
C ASP A 76 5.60 -28.96 7.68
N ALA A 77 5.19 -29.27 6.44
CA ALA A 77 5.88 -30.24 5.60
C ALA A 77 7.32 -29.79 5.29
N ARG A 78 7.49 -28.52 4.92
CA ARG A 78 8.81 -27.93 4.65
C ARG A 78 9.70 -27.97 5.89
N LEU A 79 9.17 -27.60 7.06
CA LEU A 79 9.91 -27.68 8.33
C LEU A 79 10.33 -29.11 8.66
N ALA A 80 9.46 -30.10 8.39
CA ALA A 80 9.78 -31.51 8.61
C ALA A 80 10.89 -32.01 7.67
N GLU A 81 10.87 -31.60 6.40
CA GLU A 81 11.93 -31.88 5.42
C GLU A 81 13.26 -31.25 5.83
N ASP A 82 13.25 -29.98 6.22
CA ASP A 82 14.44 -29.28 6.70
C ASP A 82 15.03 -29.97 7.94
N ALA A 83 14.18 -30.36 8.90
CA ALA A 83 14.62 -31.11 10.09
C ALA A 83 15.14 -32.51 9.77
N ALA A 84 14.66 -33.15 8.69
CA ALA A 84 15.19 -34.44 8.24
C ALA A 84 16.57 -34.27 7.60
N ARG A 85 16.74 -33.24 6.77
CA ARG A 85 18.03 -32.89 6.16
C ARG A 85 19.08 -32.56 7.20
N ASP A 86 18.73 -31.80 8.23
CA ASP A 86 19.66 -31.47 9.32
C ASP A 86 20.13 -32.73 10.06
N ARG A 87 19.22 -33.68 10.32
CA ARG A 87 19.56 -34.98 10.93
C ARG A 87 20.51 -35.81 10.05
N GLU A 88 20.29 -35.82 8.74
CA GLU A 88 21.16 -36.50 7.78
C GLU A 88 22.57 -35.88 7.76
N LEU A 89 22.66 -34.55 7.73
CA LEU A 89 23.93 -33.84 7.75
C LEU A 89 24.70 -34.08 9.06
N ASP A 90 24.01 -34.09 10.20
CA ASP A 90 24.61 -34.42 11.49
C ASP A 90 25.11 -35.87 11.55
N ALA A 91 24.36 -36.82 11.00
CA ALA A 91 24.78 -38.21 10.91
C ALA A 91 26.03 -38.36 10.02
N ALA A 92 26.06 -37.68 8.87
CA ALA A 92 27.21 -37.67 7.97
C ALA A 92 28.45 -37.06 8.63
N ARG A 93 28.30 -35.95 9.38
CA ARG A 93 29.40 -35.33 10.14
C ARG A 93 29.97 -36.25 11.22
N ARG A 94 29.12 -36.97 11.95
CA ARG A 94 29.55 -37.92 12.98
C ARG A 94 30.22 -39.16 12.38
N GLY A 95 29.74 -39.65 11.24
CA GLY A 95 30.34 -40.78 10.52
C GLY A 95 31.66 -40.44 9.83
N ALA A 96 31.86 -39.17 9.45
CA ALA A 96 33.08 -38.67 8.80
C ALA A 96 34.23 -38.33 9.76
N SER A 97 34.11 -38.61 11.07
CA SER A 97 35.25 -38.56 12.00
C SER A 97 35.85 -39.95 12.27
N PRO A 98 36.81 -40.41 11.45
CA PRO A 98 37.88 -41.27 11.91
C PRO A 98 39.08 -40.40 12.28
N GLY A 99 39.47 -40.40 13.57
CA GLY A 99 40.77 -39.95 14.12
C GLY A 99 41.55 -38.86 13.38
N GLY A 100 41.55 -37.63 13.92
CA GLY A 100 42.61 -36.67 13.63
C GLY A 100 43.95 -37.13 14.24
N PRO A 101 45.09 -36.99 13.55
CA PRO A 101 46.41 -37.14 14.15
C PRO A 101 46.77 -35.97 15.06
#